data_AF-R4VIZ8-F1
#
_entry.id   AF-R4VIZ8-F1
#
_cell.length_a   1.000
_cell.length_b   1.000
_cell.length_c   1.000
_cell.angle_alpha   90.00
_cell.angle_beta   90.00
_cell.angle_gamma   90.00
#
_symmetry.space_group_name_H-M   'P 1'
#
loop_
_entity.id
_entity.type
_entity.pdbx_description
1 polymer ?
#
loop_
_entity_poly.entity_id
_entity_poly.type
_entity_poly.pdbx_seq_one_letter_code
_entity_poly.pdbx_strand_id
1 'polypeptide(L)'
;MKRSIEWLPAYFFALWHLRRPPLAEADADERARWCRDHCGTFAGRWFALGIGLYLLFTTPFVSSVPIAITGLIGITFGIWHIAWQIIAQKRAGPPHIEPPVPFPRSHNDDEDNPEDDPRDH
;
A
#
# COMPACT_ATOMS: atom_id res chain seq x y z
N MET A 1 10.80 -23.97 -13.91
CA MET A 1 10.69 -24.10 -12.42
C MET A 1 11.21 -22.89 -11.62
N LYS A 2 12.31 -22.19 -11.96
CA LYS A 2 12.84 -21.10 -11.11
C LYS A 2 11.84 -19.98 -10.76
N ARG A 3 10.93 -19.57 -11.68
CA ARG A 3 9.92 -18.52 -11.45
C ARG A 3 8.96 -18.78 -10.26
N SER A 4 8.73 -20.05 -9.88
CA SER A 4 7.70 -20.41 -8.91
C SER A 4 8.10 -20.11 -7.46
N ILE A 5 9.37 -20.33 -7.10
CA ILE A 5 9.84 -20.25 -5.70
C ILE A 5 9.89 -18.81 -5.20
N GLU A 6 10.29 -17.86 -6.05
CA GLU A 6 10.42 -16.45 -5.68
C GLU A 6 9.07 -15.73 -5.47
N TRP A 7 7.95 -16.32 -5.90
CA TRP A 7 6.64 -15.68 -5.77
C TRP A 7 6.18 -15.57 -4.30
N LEU A 8 6.45 -16.59 -3.48
CA LEU A 8 6.16 -16.60 -2.04
C LEU A 8 6.83 -15.43 -1.29
N PRO A 9 8.16 -15.24 -1.34
CA PRO A 9 8.78 -14.10 -0.66
C PRO A 9 8.35 -12.75 -1.26
N ALA A 10 8.08 -12.66 -2.57
CA ALA A 10 7.54 -11.43 -3.18
C ALA A 10 6.05 -11.15 -2.81
N TYR A 11 5.32 -12.15 -2.29
CA TYR A 11 3.96 -12.00 -1.80
C TYR A 11 3.93 -11.51 -0.34
N PHE A 12 4.82 -12.01 0.52
CA PHE A 12 4.89 -11.63 1.94
C PHE A 12 5.83 -10.45 2.24
N PHE A 13 6.87 -10.20 1.42
CA PHE A 13 7.87 -9.17 1.69
C PHE A 13 7.98 -8.15 0.56
N ALA A 14 7.67 -6.89 0.87
CA ALA A 14 7.86 -5.74 -0.03
C ALA A 14 9.28 -5.67 -0.63
N LEU A 15 10.32 -6.02 0.14
CA LEU A 15 11.71 -6.03 -0.33
C LEU A 15 11.96 -6.99 -1.51
N TRP A 16 11.31 -8.16 -1.51
CA TRP A 16 11.40 -9.10 -2.64
C TRP A 16 10.51 -8.68 -3.81
N HIS A 17 9.42 -7.97 -3.53
CA HIS A 17 8.57 -7.40 -4.58
C HIS A 17 9.30 -6.29 -5.35
N LEU A 18 9.97 -5.38 -4.63
CA LEU A 18 10.80 -4.28 -5.16
C LEU A 18 12.07 -4.72 -5.92
N ARG A 19 12.32 -6.03 -6.05
CA ARG A 19 13.39 -6.61 -6.88
C ARG A 19 12.89 -7.10 -8.25
N ARG A 20 11.61 -6.88 -8.58
CA ARG A 20 10.99 -7.30 -9.84
C ARG A 20 10.70 -6.11 -10.74
N PRO A 21 10.90 -6.22 -12.07
CA PRO A 21 10.47 -5.17 -12.99
C PRO A 21 8.93 -4.98 -12.92
N PRO A 22 8.42 -3.75 -13.10
CA PRO A 22 9.17 -2.52 -13.41
C PRO A 22 9.86 -1.88 -12.18
N LEU A 23 9.45 -2.22 -10.96
CA LEU A 23 9.94 -1.59 -9.71
C LEU A 23 11.43 -1.84 -9.37
N ALA A 24 12.09 -2.76 -10.08
CA ALA A 24 13.53 -2.98 -10.01
C ALA A 24 14.33 -1.90 -10.77
N GLU A 25 13.71 -1.30 -11.80
CA GLU A 25 14.28 -0.28 -12.69
C GLU A 25 13.81 1.14 -12.32
N ALA A 26 12.75 1.23 -11.51
CA ALA A 26 12.21 2.48 -10.96
C ALA A 26 13.18 3.18 -9.98
N ASP A 27 13.04 4.50 -9.89
CA ASP A 27 13.87 5.34 -9.01
C ASP A 27 13.59 5.09 -7.51
N ALA A 28 14.54 5.47 -6.65
CA ALA A 28 14.45 5.30 -5.20
C ALA A 28 13.18 5.93 -4.60
N ASP A 29 12.78 7.11 -5.06
CA ASP A 29 11.60 7.82 -4.56
C ASP A 29 10.29 7.16 -5.03
N GLU A 30 10.26 6.64 -6.25
CA GLU A 30 9.13 5.86 -6.77
C GLU A 30 8.93 4.56 -5.98
N ARG A 31 10.03 3.85 -5.70
CA ARG A 31 10.04 2.64 -4.86
C ARG A 31 9.63 2.92 -3.42
N ALA A 32 10.01 4.08 -2.87
CA ALA A 32 9.60 4.54 -1.54
C ALA A 32 8.08 4.84 -1.48
N ARG A 33 7.55 5.59 -2.44
CA ARG A 33 6.09 5.85 -2.58
C ARG A 33 5.30 4.55 -2.72
N TRP A 34 5.72 3.65 -3.62
CA TRP A 34 5.07 2.36 -3.80
C TRP A 34 5.05 1.52 -2.50
N CYS A 35 6.17 1.48 -1.77
CA CYS A 35 6.29 0.73 -0.52
C CYS A 35 5.38 1.30 0.58
N ARG A 36 5.25 2.64 0.65
CA ARG A 36 4.32 3.34 1.54
C ARG A 36 2.87 2.95 1.24
N ASP A 37 2.48 2.91 -0.03
CA ASP A 37 1.09 2.69 -0.47
C ASP A 37 0.66 1.23 -0.28
N HIS A 38 1.57 0.30 -0.57
CA HIS A 38 1.32 -1.14 -0.41
C HIS A 38 1.63 -1.64 1.00
N CYS A 39 2.04 -0.77 1.92
CA CYS A 39 2.45 -1.12 3.27
C CYS A 39 1.40 -1.98 3.98
N GLY A 40 0.17 -1.44 4.06
CA GLY A 40 -0.96 -2.07 4.71
C GLY A 40 -1.34 -3.43 4.09
N THR A 41 -1.15 -3.62 2.79
CA THR A 41 -1.42 -4.89 2.11
C THR A 41 -0.50 -6.01 2.61
N PHE A 42 0.81 -5.74 2.75
CA PHE A 42 1.72 -6.74 3.29
C PHE A 42 1.54 -6.94 4.80
N ALA A 43 1.33 -5.86 5.57
CA ALA A 43 1.03 -5.96 7.00
C ALA A 43 -0.24 -6.82 7.23
N GLY A 44 -1.29 -6.61 6.44
CA GLY A 44 -2.52 -7.41 6.46
C GLY A 44 -2.29 -8.90 6.16
N ARG A 45 -1.38 -9.24 5.23
CA ARG A 45 -0.98 -10.63 4.97
C ARG A 45 -0.29 -11.27 6.18
N TRP A 46 0.55 -10.51 6.90
CA TRP A 46 1.18 -10.98 8.14
C TRP A 46 0.20 -11.10 9.30
N PHE A 47 -0.77 -10.17 9.43
CA PHE A 47 -1.86 -10.30 10.41
C PHE A 47 -2.74 -11.52 10.12
N ALA A 48 -3.12 -11.76 8.85
CA ALA A 48 -3.90 -12.94 8.47
C ALA A 48 -3.15 -14.25 8.78
N LEU A 49 -1.84 -14.30 8.51
CA LEU A 49 -0.98 -15.43 8.90
C LEU A 49 -0.93 -15.60 10.42
N GLY A 50 -0.76 -14.51 11.17
CA GLY A 50 -0.77 -14.52 12.64
C GLY A 50 -2.09 -15.00 13.24
N ILE A 51 -3.24 -14.59 12.69
CA ILE A 51 -4.57 -15.05 13.09
C ILE A 51 -4.75 -16.54 12.78
N GLY A 52 -4.39 -16.98 11.57
CA GLY A 52 -4.47 -18.40 11.19
C GLY A 52 -3.61 -19.28 12.10
N LEU A 53 -2.40 -18.79 12.45
CA LEU A 53 -1.49 -19.46 13.38
C LEU A 53 -2.03 -19.46 14.82
N TYR A 54 -2.64 -18.37 15.29
CA TYR A 54 -3.29 -18.31 16.60
C TYR A 54 -4.42 -19.34 16.70
N LEU A 55 -5.31 -19.40 15.70
CA LEU A 55 -6.38 -20.39 15.62
C LEU A 55 -5.84 -21.83 15.62
N LEU A 56 -4.72 -22.06 14.93
CA LEU A 56 -4.03 -23.35 14.91
C LEU A 56 -3.53 -23.76 16.30
N PHE A 57 -2.97 -22.83 17.09
CA PHE A 57 -2.51 -23.11 18.46
C PHE A 57 -3.64 -23.20 19.49
N THR A 58 -4.74 -22.47 19.33
CA THR A 58 -5.92 -22.63 20.19
C THR A 58 -6.67 -23.95 19.92
N THR A 59 -6.34 -24.65 18.82
CA THR A 59 -6.90 -25.97 18.51
C THR A 59 -6.15 -27.05 19.32
N PRO A 60 -6.80 -27.72 20.30
CA PRO A 60 -6.11 -28.52 21.32
C PRO A 60 -5.42 -29.80 20.81
N PHE A 61 -5.65 -30.19 19.55
CA PHE A 61 -5.11 -31.41 18.94
C PHE A 61 -3.95 -31.17 17.96
N VAL A 62 -3.53 -29.91 17.76
CA VAL A 62 -2.57 -29.52 16.70
C VAL A 62 -1.26 -28.95 17.25
N SER A 63 -1.15 -28.74 18.57
CA SER A 63 0.05 -28.21 19.22
C SER A 63 1.19 -29.25 19.27
N SER A 64 2.03 -29.25 18.23
CA SER A 64 3.31 -29.98 18.23
C SER A 64 4.51 -29.03 18.27
N VAL A 65 5.65 -29.48 18.79
CA VAL A 65 6.88 -28.68 18.90
C VAL A 65 7.35 -28.10 17.54
N PRO A 66 7.32 -28.83 16.41
CA PRO A 66 7.66 -28.25 15.11
C PRO A 66 6.71 -27.12 14.67
N ILE A 67 5.41 -27.24 14.99
CA ILE A 67 4.42 -26.20 14.70
C ILE A 67 4.69 -24.97 15.59
N ALA A 68 4.98 -25.17 16.89
CA ALA A 68 5.40 -24.11 17.81
C ALA A 68 6.61 -23.30 17.29
N ILE A 69 7.66 -23.99 16.84
CA ILE A 69 8.87 -23.35 16.29
C ILE A 69 8.56 -22.61 14.99
N THR A 70 7.84 -23.24 14.07
CA THR A 70 7.46 -22.61 12.77
C THR A 70 6.61 -21.36 12.99
N GLY A 71 5.70 -21.43 13.96
CA GLY A 71 4.86 -20.31 14.37
C GLY A 71 5.65 -19.15 14.96
N LEU A 72 6.57 -19.43 15.89
CA LEU A 72 7.44 -18.41 16.49
C LEU A 72 8.30 -17.70 15.44
N ILE A 73 8.87 -18.46 14.49
CA ILE A 73 9.62 -17.93 13.35
C ILE A 73 8.73 -17.02 12.49
N GLY A 74 7.51 -17.47 12.15
CA GLY A 74 6.55 -16.69 11.39
C GLY A 74 6.16 -15.37 12.08
N ILE A 75 5.88 -15.40 13.38
CA ILE A 75 5.59 -14.19 14.18
C ILE A 75 6.79 -13.24 14.20
N THR A 76 8.00 -13.76 14.37
CA THR A 76 9.24 -12.95 14.40
C THR A 76 9.47 -12.25 13.06
N PHE A 77 9.29 -12.96 11.94
CA PHE A 77 9.39 -12.37 10.59
C PHE A 77 8.28 -11.34 10.32
N GLY A 78 7.05 -11.58 10.79
CA GLY A 78 5.95 -10.61 10.67
C GLY A 78 6.21 -9.32 11.44
N ILE A 79 6.67 -9.41 12.70
CA ILE A 79 7.04 -8.25 13.52
C ILE A 79 8.21 -7.49 12.88
N TRP A 80 9.26 -8.19 12.44
CA TRP A 80 10.37 -7.60 11.72
C TRP A 80 9.89 -6.85 10.47
N HIS A 81 9.03 -7.48 9.67
CA HIS A 81 8.55 -6.92 8.41
C HIS A 81 7.74 -5.64 8.63
N ILE A 82 6.77 -5.67 9.55
CA ILE A 82 5.96 -4.50 9.91
C ILE A 82 6.83 -3.36 10.47
N ALA A 83 7.79 -3.67 11.35
CA ALA A 83 8.72 -2.67 11.88
C ALA A 83 9.56 -2.02 10.76
N TRP A 84 10.04 -2.80 9.80
CA TRP A 84 10.76 -2.29 8.63
C TRP A 84 9.90 -1.40 7.74
N GLN A 85 8.61 -1.70 7.60
CA GLN A 85 7.68 -0.86 6.85
C GLN A 85 7.41 0.48 7.55
N ILE A 86 7.26 0.50 8.86
CA ILE A 86 7.13 1.74 9.65
C ILE A 86 8.37 2.63 9.49
N ILE A 87 9.57 2.03 9.50
CA ILE A 87 10.84 2.74 9.26
C ILE A 87 10.90 3.27 7.81
N ALA A 88 10.46 2.48 6.82
CA ALA A 88 10.42 2.91 5.42
C ALA A 88 9.43 4.06 5.18
N GLN A 89 8.23 4.00 5.77
CA GLN A 89 7.24 5.08 5.71
C GLN A 89 7.77 6.37 6.36
N LYS A 90 8.48 6.29 7.49
CA LYS A 90 9.16 7.46 8.09
C LYS A 90 10.23 8.08 7.19
N ARG A 91 10.87 7.31 6.30
CA ARG A 91 11.85 7.82 5.33
C ARG A 91 11.22 8.38 4.05
N ALA A 92 10.06 7.87 3.63
CA ALA A 92 9.40 8.26 2.38
C ALA A 92 8.78 9.68 2.41
N GLY A 93 8.70 10.31 3.58
CA GLY A 93 8.12 11.64 3.75
C GLY A 93 6.58 11.67 3.69
N PRO A 94 5.98 12.87 3.80
CA PRO A 94 4.53 13.04 3.66
C PRO A 94 4.03 12.64 2.27
N PRO A 95 2.73 12.34 2.11
CA PRO A 95 2.14 12.25 0.78
C PRO A 95 2.43 13.47 -0.09
N HIS A 96 2.73 13.23 -1.36
CA HIS A 96 2.58 14.28 -2.36
C HIS A 96 1.11 14.69 -2.38
N ILE A 97 0.84 15.92 -1.97
CA ILE A 97 -0.49 16.51 -2.03
C ILE A 97 -0.68 16.95 -3.47
N GLU A 98 -1.60 16.32 -4.20
CA GLU A 98 -1.96 16.78 -5.53
C GLU A 98 -2.47 18.24 -5.46
N PRO A 99 -2.09 19.11 -6.41
CA PRO A 99 -2.61 20.47 -6.43
C PRO A 99 -4.15 20.43 -6.54
N PRO A 100 -4.87 21.31 -5.83
CA PRO A 100 -6.33 21.27 -5.81
C PRO A 100 -6.89 21.38 -7.23
N VAL A 101 -7.65 20.35 -7.63
CA VAL A 101 -8.30 20.31 -8.95
C VAL A 101 -9.22 21.53 -9.07
N PRO A 102 -9.13 22.33 -10.15
CA PRO A 102 -10.03 23.45 -10.34
C PRO A 102 -11.46 22.92 -10.42
N PHE A 103 -12.34 23.44 -9.55
CA PHE A 103 -13.77 23.10 -9.58
C PHE A 103 -14.33 23.39 -10.99
N PRO A 104 -15.09 22.45 -11.59
CA PRO A 104 -15.77 22.70 -12.85
C PRO A 104 -16.71 23.89 -12.66
N ARG A 105 -16.38 25.03 -13.25
CA ARG A 105 -17.33 26.13 -13.41
C ARG A 105 -18.31 25.68 -14.48
N SER A 106 -19.59 25.53 -14.13
CA SER A 106 -20.65 25.37 -15.11
C SER A 106 -20.63 26.58 -16.04
N HIS A 107 -20.42 26.35 -17.33
CA HIS A 107 -20.35 27.42 -18.34
C HIS A 107 -21.75 27.75 -18.87
N ASN A 108 -22.63 27.99 -17.91
CA ASN A 108 -24.05 28.31 -17.96
C ASN A 108 -24.25 29.32 -16.81
N ASP A 109 -24.74 30.54 -16.96
CA ASP A 109 -25.23 31.28 -18.13
C ASP A 109 -24.75 32.76 -17.93
N ASP A 110 -24.79 33.71 -18.88
CA ASP A 110 -25.42 33.78 -20.20
C ASP A 110 -24.46 34.45 -21.24
N GLU A 111 -24.69 34.23 -22.53
CA GLU A 111 -24.28 35.12 -23.64
C GLU A 111 -25.50 35.32 -24.55
N ASP A 112 -26.29 36.39 -24.39
CA ASP A 112 -27.22 36.84 -25.45
C ASP A 112 -27.69 38.31 -25.29
N ASN A 113 -26.87 39.21 -25.85
CA ASN A 113 -27.28 40.27 -26.79
C ASN A 113 -28.22 41.45 -26.33
N PRO A 114 -28.49 42.49 -27.17
CA PRO A 114 -28.56 43.87 -26.67
C PRO A 114 -29.81 44.66 -27.13
N GLU A 115 -30.47 45.37 -26.22
CA GLU A 115 -31.51 46.34 -26.61
C GLU A 115 -31.23 47.76 -26.11
N ASP A 116 -31.30 48.67 -27.07
CA ASP A 116 -31.31 50.12 -26.93
C ASP A 116 -32.42 50.60 -25.97
N ASP A 117 -32.11 51.53 -25.06
CA ASP A 117 -33.08 52.49 -24.53
C ASP A 117 -32.47 53.90 -24.49
N PRO A 118 -32.58 54.66 -25.61
CA PRO A 118 -32.11 56.03 -25.69
C PRO A 118 -33.23 56.96 -25.24
N ARG A 119 -33.24 57.35 -23.96
CA ARG A 119 -34.15 58.37 -23.45
C ARG A 119 -33.43 59.51 -22.73
N ASP A 120 -33.23 60.57 -23.50
CA ASP A 120 -33.09 61.94 -23.01
C ASP A 120 -34.19 62.27 -21.98
N HIS A 121 -33.81 62.94 -20.89
CA HIS A 121 -34.36 64.23 -20.46
C HIS A 121 -33.63 64.81 -19.23
#